data_AF-A0A7J3LLK4-F1
#
_entry.id   AF-A0A7J3LLK4-F1
#
_cell.length_a   1.000
_cell.length_b   1.000
_cell.length_c   1.000
_cell.angle_alpha   90.00
_cell.angle_beta   90.00
_cell.angle_gamma   90.00
#
_symmetry.space_group_name_H-M   'P 1'
#
loop_
_entity.id
_entity.type
_entity.pdbx_description
1 polymer ?
#
loop_
_entity_poly.entity_id
_entity_poly.type
_entity_poly.pdbx_seq_one_letter_code
_entity_poly.pdbx_strand_id
1 'polypeptide(L)'
;MKKKGAIELSVNAIVVFVIALGMLGFGLFIINKMKNLTGNQIDDVFDVKDLQSQPSAQDPIVFDDDIKIKFNGETKLRGGYYNVKDVASLNAVFDIRECRDTVDGEDVCGSGDYCPSLPLVVSSEKNVEPSKGYGYNIIIKHDGDQDISTGSYVCEFVVKDRNSFTVYESKSVFVTVTA
;
A
#
# COMPACT_ATOMS: atom_id res chain seq x y z
N MET A 1 -41.01 55.90 -14.69
CA MET A 1 -40.33 55.22 -13.56
C MET A 1 -40.34 53.70 -13.78
N LYS A 2 -39.37 53.12 -14.50
CA LYS A 2 -39.19 51.66 -14.69
C LYS A 2 -37.71 51.30 -14.90
N LYS A 3 -36.81 51.79 -14.04
CA LYS A 3 -35.37 51.49 -14.09
C LYS A 3 -34.78 50.90 -12.80
N LYS A 4 -35.57 50.78 -11.72
CA LYS A 4 -35.06 50.29 -10.41
C LYS A 4 -35.24 48.78 -10.19
N GLY A 5 -36.34 48.18 -10.64
CA GLY A 5 -36.60 46.75 -10.42
C GLY A 5 -35.75 45.77 -11.24
N ALA A 6 -35.20 46.19 -12.38
CA ALA A 6 -34.32 45.34 -13.20
C ALA A 6 -32.89 45.22 -12.62
N ILE A 7 -32.46 46.21 -11.83
CA ILE A 7 -31.11 46.25 -11.23
C ILE A 7 -31.05 45.37 -9.97
N GLU A 8 -32.13 45.30 -9.19
CA GLU A 8 -32.19 44.43 -8.00
C GLU A 8 -32.20 42.94 -8.38
N LEU A 9 -32.85 42.57 -9.49
CA LEU A 9 -32.88 41.19 -9.97
C LEU A 9 -31.49 40.69 -10.41
N SER A 10 -30.68 41.56 -11.05
CA SER A 10 -29.34 41.20 -11.51
C SER A 10 -28.34 41.09 -10.36
N VAL A 11 -28.44 41.94 -9.34
CA VAL A 11 -27.53 41.88 -8.18
C VAL A 11 -27.78 40.62 -7.38
N ASN A 12 -29.05 40.25 -7.15
CA ASN A 12 -29.37 39.04 -6.38
C ASN A 12 -28.89 37.77 -7.11
N ALA A 13 -28.97 37.74 -8.44
CA ALA A 13 -28.46 36.63 -9.25
C ALA A 13 -26.93 36.49 -9.17
N ILE A 14 -26.19 37.61 -9.20
CA ILE A 14 -24.73 37.61 -9.08
C ILE A 14 -24.29 37.10 -7.70
N VAL A 15 -25.00 37.50 -6.63
CA VAL A 15 -24.70 37.05 -5.26
C VAL A 15 -24.87 35.53 -5.12
N VAL A 16 -25.96 34.97 -5.66
CA VAL A 16 -26.17 33.51 -5.65
C VAL A 16 -25.07 32.77 -6.42
N PHE A 17 -24.61 33.32 -7.53
CA PHE A 17 -23.53 32.73 -8.33
C PHE A 17 -22.19 32.72 -7.59
N VAL A 18 -21.85 33.80 -6.89
CA VAL A 18 -20.62 33.90 -6.08
C VAL A 18 -20.66 32.93 -4.90
N ILE A 19 -21.80 32.78 -4.24
CA ILE A 19 -21.98 31.82 -3.14
C ILE A 19 -21.83 30.38 -3.66
N ALA A 20 -22.42 30.05 -4.81
CA ALA A 20 -22.30 28.73 -5.41
C ALA A 20 -20.84 28.37 -5.78
N LEU A 21 -20.07 29.31 -6.35
CA LEU A 21 -18.65 29.13 -6.65
C LEU A 21 -17.81 28.99 -5.38
N GLY A 22 -18.14 29.75 -4.33
CA GLY A 22 -17.51 29.61 -3.00
C GLY A 22 -17.76 28.24 -2.38
N MET A 23 -19.00 27.73 -2.45
CA MET A 23 -19.36 26.39 -1.97
C MET A 23 -18.69 25.28 -2.76
N LEU A 24 -18.55 25.42 -4.08
CA LEU A 24 -17.79 24.47 -4.91
C LEU A 24 -16.31 24.46 -4.52
N GLY A 25 -15.70 25.62 -4.30
CA GLY A 25 -14.31 25.72 -3.85
C GLY A 25 -14.11 25.09 -2.46
N PHE A 26 -15.03 25.31 -1.54
CA PHE A 26 -14.99 24.73 -0.20
C PHE A 26 -15.22 23.21 -0.21
N GLY A 27 -16.12 22.72 -1.08
CA GLY A 27 -16.36 21.29 -1.28
C GLY A 27 -15.11 20.57 -1.79
N LEU A 28 -14.42 21.14 -2.79
CA LEU A 28 -13.16 20.60 -3.30
C LEU A 28 -12.04 20.64 -2.24
N PHE A 29 -12.00 21.68 -1.40
CA PHE A 29 -11.06 21.77 -0.29
C PHE A 29 -11.29 20.68 0.77
N ILE A 30 -12.55 20.40 1.14
CA ILE A 30 -12.89 19.30 2.06
C ILE A 30 -12.55 17.95 1.45
N ILE A 31 -12.91 17.70 0.18
CA ILE A 31 -12.61 16.44 -0.49
C ILE A 31 -11.09 16.22 -0.59
N ASN A 32 -10.31 17.26 -0.86
CA ASN A 32 -8.86 17.16 -0.91
C ASN A 32 -8.22 16.96 0.48
N LYS A 33 -8.76 17.62 1.53
CA LYS A 33 -8.33 17.34 2.92
C LYS A 33 -8.68 15.92 3.34
N MET A 34 -9.86 15.43 2.97
CA MET A 34 -10.26 14.04 3.21
C MET A 34 -9.36 13.07 2.46
N LYS A 35 -9.03 13.34 1.19
CA LYS A 35 -8.08 12.52 0.42
C LYS A 35 -6.69 12.46 1.07
N ASN A 36 -6.21 13.56 1.66
CA ASN A 36 -4.95 13.58 2.38
C ASN A 36 -5.03 12.93 3.78
N LEU A 37 -6.23 12.87 4.38
CA LEU A 37 -6.50 12.10 5.60
C LEU A 37 -6.62 10.59 5.29
N THR A 38 -7.19 10.21 4.16
CA THR A 38 -7.33 8.81 3.72
C THR A 38 -6.10 8.28 2.98
N GLY A 39 -5.23 9.16 2.47
CA GLY A 39 -4.03 8.78 1.71
C GLY A 39 -2.93 8.11 2.53
N ASN A 40 -3.01 8.18 3.86
CA ASN A 40 -2.09 7.51 4.80
C ASN A 40 -2.76 6.45 5.66
N GLN A 41 -4.04 6.14 5.43
CA GLN A 41 -4.77 5.18 6.23
C GLN A 41 -5.11 3.96 5.41
N ILE A 42 -4.14 3.06 5.30
CA ILE A 42 -4.43 1.64 5.34
C ILE A 42 -4.80 1.29 6.81
N ASP A 43 -5.77 2.00 7.39
CA ASP A 43 -6.32 1.80 8.74
C ASP A 43 -7.67 1.09 8.65
N ASP A 44 -7.80 0.11 7.76
CA ASP A 44 -8.68 -1.00 8.10
C ASP A 44 -8.00 -1.69 9.27
N VAL A 45 -8.61 -1.64 10.45
CA VAL A 45 -8.11 -2.24 11.70
C VAL A 45 -8.03 -3.76 11.50
N PHE A 46 -6.97 -4.20 10.86
CA PHE A 46 -6.67 -5.61 10.65
C PHE A 46 -5.89 -6.09 11.87
N ASP A 47 -6.55 -6.92 12.68
CA ASP A 47 -5.93 -7.59 13.82
C ASP A 47 -5.20 -8.84 13.29
N VAL A 48 -4.05 -9.15 13.86
CA VAL A 48 -3.29 -10.37 13.56
C VAL A 48 -4.11 -11.64 13.80
N LYS A 49 -5.12 -11.54 14.67
CA LYS A 49 -6.04 -12.64 14.98
C LYS A 49 -6.96 -13.02 13.83
N ASP A 50 -7.16 -12.12 12.87
CA ASP A 50 -8.01 -12.35 11.71
C ASP A 50 -7.28 -13.13 10.60
N LEU A 51 -5.96 -13.35 10.75
CA LEU A 51 -5.19 -14.22 9.87
C LEU A 51 -5.57 -15.69 10.08
N GLN A 52 -5.57 -16.47 9.01
CA GLN A 52 -5.78 -17.92 9.06
C GLN A 52 -4.69 -18.63 9.89
N SER A 53 -3.45 -18.16 9.76
CA SER A 53 -2.30 -18.59 10.55
C SER A 53 -1.68 -17.40 11.26
N GLN A 54 -1.45 -17.50 12.56
CA GLN A 54 -0.81 -16.42 13.32
C GLN A 54 0.72 -16.49 13.18
N PRO A 55 1.40 -15.34 13.00
CA PRO A 55 2.85 -15.30 12.98
C PRO A 55 3.40 -15.64 14.37
N SER A 56 4.53 -16.33 14.40
CA SER A 56 5.15 -16.85 15.62
C SER A 56 6.67 -16.78 15.55
N ALA A 57 7.36 -17.15 16.62
CA ALA A 57 8.82 -17.18 16.59
C ALA A 57 9.40 -18.20 15.60
N GLN A 58 8.65 -19.27 15.30
CA GLN A 58 9.07 -20.30 14.35
C GLN A 58 8.68 -19.96 12.90
N ASP A 59 7.61 -19.19 12.72
CA ASP A 59 7.20 -18.67 11.42
C ASP A 59 6.83 -17.18 11.55
N PRO A 60 7.83 -16.28 11.48
CA PRO A 60 7.64 -14.87 11.78
C PRO A 60 6.80 -14.11 10.75
N ILE A 61 6.82 -14.55 9.49
CA ILE A 61 6.10 -13.91 8.39
C ILE A 61 5.07 -14.90 7.83
N VAL A 62 3.80 -14.53 7.86
CA VAL A 62 2.69 -15.36 7.39
C VAL A 62 1.79 -14.56 6.45
N PHE A 63 1.11 -15.25 5.53
CA PHE A 63 0.12 -14.68 4.62
C PHE A 63 -1.13 -15.56 4.62
N ASP A 64 -2.31 -14.97 4.41
CA ASP A 64 -3.57 -15.71 4.39
C ASP A 64 -3.77 -16.53 3.12
N ASP A 65 -3.25 -16.04 2.00
CA ASP A 65 -3.52 -16.55 0.67
C ASP A 65 -2.22 -16.71 -0.12
N ASP A 66 -2.28 -17.55 -1.17
CA ASP A 66 -1.26 -17.59 -2.21
C ASP A 66 -1.09 -16.19 -2.82
N ILE A 67 0.17 -15.77 -3.01
CA ILE A 67 0.47 -14.45 -3.54
C ILE A 67 0.28 -14.47 -5.07
N LYS A 68 -0.90 -14.04 -5.51
CA LYS A 68 -1.28 -13.94 -6.92
C LYS A 68 -1.39 -12.47 -7.31
N ILE A 69 -0.37 -11.96 -8.00
CA ILE A 69 -0.31 -10.58 -8.44
C ILE A 69 -0.96 -10.46 -9.81
N LYS A 70 -1.93 -9.56 -9.96
CA LYS A 70 -2.47 -9.23 -11.28
C LYS A 70 -1.52 -8.33 -12.04
N PHE A 71 -1.16 -8.73 -13.26
CA PHE A 71 -0.39 -7.93 -14.22
C PHE A 71 -1.13 -6.64 -14.53
N ASN A 72 -0.39 -5.52 -14.52
CA ASN A 72 -0.95 -4.17 -14.68
C ASN A 72 -2.15 -3.91 -13.74
N GLY A 73 -2.01 -4.34 -12.48
CA GLY A 73 -3.10 -4.39 -11.52
C GLY A 73 -2.66 -4.19 -10.08
N GLU A 74 -3.65 -4.11 -9.21
CA GLU A 74 -3.48 -4.03 -7.76
C GLU A 74 -3.97 -5.33 -7.12
N THR A 75 -3.15 -5.91 -6.25
CA THR A 75 -3.48 -7.08 -5.44
C THR A 75 -3.40 -6.70 -3.98
N LYS A 76 -4.47 -6.98 -3.24
CA LYS A 76 -4.52 -6.77 -1.79
C LYS A 76 -4.25 -8.10 -1.10
N LEU A 77 -3.35 -8.06 -0.12
CA LEU A 77 -2.94 -9.21 0.68
C LEU A 77 -3.01 -8.85 2.14
N ARG A 78 -3.21 -9.88 2.96
CA ARG A 78 -3.12 -9.80 4.40
C ARG A 78 -1.93 -10.63 4.84
N GLY A 79 -1.07 -10.01 5.65
CA GLY A 79 0.13 -10.65 6.17
C GLY A 79 0.26 -10.43 7.67
N GLY A 80 1.02 -11.28 8.33
CA GLY A 80 1.39 -11.14 9.73
C GLY A 80 2.90 -11.09 9.88
N TYR A 81 3.37 -10.25 10.80
CA TYR A 81 4.76 -10.24 11.22
C TYR A 81 4.88 -10.38 12.74
N TYR A 82 5.72 -11.31 13.20
CA TYR A 82 6.11 -11.50 14.60
C TYR A 82 7.56 -11.12 14.82
N ASN A 83 7.81 -10.23 15.78
CA ASN A 83 9.17 -9.79 16.09
C ASN A 83 9.88 -10.78 17.01
N VAL A 84 10.83 -11.52 16.42
CA VAL A 84 11.70 -12.48 17.12
C VAL A 84 12.85 -11.84 17.88
N LYS A 85 13.11 -10.55 17.66
CA LYS A 85 14.22 -9.81 18.29
C LYS A 85 13.84 -9.39 19.70
N ASP A 86 14.86 -9.07 20.48
CA ASP A 86 14.77 -8.53 21.84
C ASP A 86 14.48 -7.02 21.87
N VAL A 87 14.58 -6.35 20.72
CA VAL A 87 14.28 -4.93 20.52
C VAL A 87 13.08 -4.74 19.60
N ALA A 88 12.35 -3.63 19.77
CA ALA A 88 11.20 -3.32 18.93
C ALA A 88 11.61 -3.06 17.46
N SER A 89 10.83 -3.59 16.52
CA SER A 89 10.91 -3.22 15.10
C SER A 89 10.11 -1.94 14.89
N LEU A 90 10.78 -0.83 14.60
CA LEU A 90 10.16 0.48 14.47
C LEU A 90 9.79 0.76 13.01
N ASN A 91 8.63 1.39 12.79
CA ASN A 91 8.12 1.72 11.46
C ASN A 91 8.17 0.53 10.49
N ALA A 92 7.89 -0.67 10.99
CA ALA A 92 8.00 -1.89 10.22
C ALA A 92 6.96 -1.91 9.11
N VAL A 93 7.40 -2.17 7.89
CA VAL A 93 6.58 -2.30 6.67
C VAL A 93 7.01 -3.53 5.88
N PHE A 94 6.06 -4.12 5.15
CA PHE A 94 6.36 -5.16 4.17
C PHE A 94 6.89 -4.56 2.86
N ASP A 95 7.84 -5.27 2.26
CA ASP A 95 8.38 -4.99 0.95
C ASP A 95 8.77 -6.31 0.25
N ILE A 96 9.02 -6.25 -1.05
CA ILE A 96 9.53 -7.38 -1.83
C ILE A 96 10.95 -7.05 -2.29
N ARG A 97 11.82 -8.04 -2.19
CA ARG A 97 13.18 -8.04 -2.73
C ARG A 97 13.37 -9.30 -3.56
N GLU A 98 14.37 -9.25 -4.43
CA GLU A 98 14.94 -10.42 -5.13
C GLU A 98 13.88 -11.43 -5.60
N CYS A 99 13.28 -11.17 -6.76
CA CYS A 99 12.46 -12.17 -7.42
C CYS A 99 13.29 -12.93 -8.45
N ARG A 100 13.11 -14.25 -8.49
CA ARG A 100 13.70 -15.16 -9.49
C ARG A 100 12.61 -15.87 -10.26
N ASP A 101 12.79 -16.01 -11.56
CA ASP A 101 11.90 -16.82 -12.39
C ASP A 101 12.05 -18.30 -12.02
N THR A 102 10.93 -19.00 -11.84
CA THR A 102 10.94 -20.43 -11.51
C THR A 102 11.28 -21.34 -12.71
N VAL A 103 11.16 -20.83 -13.93
CA VAL A 103 11.42 -21.59 -15.16
C VAL A 103 12.91 -21.61 -15.48
N ASP A 104 13.53 -20.44 -15.57
CA ASP A 104 14.92 -20.30 -15.99
C ASP A 104 15.90 -20.05 -14.83
N GLY A 105 15.38 -19.75 -13.63
CA GLY A 105 16.19 -19.47 -12.43
C GLY A 105 16.90 -18.12 -12.44
N GLU A 106 16.70 -17.34 -13.51
CA GLU A 106 17.28 -16.01 -13.69
C GLU A 106 16.68 -15.01 -12.71
N ASP A 107 17.52 -14.11 -12.20
CA ASP A 107 17.07 -13.00 -11.39
C ASP A 107 16.26 -12.03 -12.27
N VAL A 108 15.05 -11.71 -11.82
CA VAL A 108 14.19 -10.66 -12.42
C VAL A 108 14.86 -9.29 -12.32
N CYS A 109 15.75 -9.16 -11.35
CA CYS A 109 16.56 -8.00 -11.04
C CYS A 109 18.00 -8.30 -11.43
N GLY A 110 18.50 -7.72 -12.53
CA GLY A 110 19.93 -7.78 -12.83
C GLY A 110 20.74 -7.37 -11.60
N SER A 111 21.81 -8.10 -11.29
CA SER A 111 22.59 -7.98 -10.04
C SER A 111 22.87 -6.52 -9.64
N GLY A 112 22.12 -5.99 -8.64
CA GLY A 112 22.23 -4.63 -8.12
C GLY A 112 21.09 -4.26 -7.15
N ASP A 113 21.35 -3.33 -6.22
CA ASP A 113 20.45 -2.97 -5.10
C ASP A 113 19.12 -2.31 -5.51
N TYR A 114 18.95 -1.92 -6.77
CA TYR A 114 17.73 -1.27 -7.26
C TYR A 114 17.13 -2.05 -8.41
N CYS A 115 15.94 -2.60 -8.16
CA CYS A 115 15.21 -3.39 -9.13
C CYS A 115 13.93 -2.67 -9.56
N PRO A 116 13.97 -1.89 -10.65
CA PRO A 116 12.80 -1.17 -11.15
C PRO A 116 11.71 -2.11 -11.69
N SER A 117 12.00 -3.40 -11.86
CA SER A 117 11.07 -4.44 -12.32
C SER A 117 10.29 -5.14 -11.21
N LEU A 118 10.53 -4.83 -9.92
CA LEU A 118 9.74 -5.39 -8.81
C LEU A 118 8.45 -4.60 -8.58
N PRO A 119 7.32 -5.28 -8.33
CA PRO A 119 6.05 -4.62 -8.14
C PRO A 119 6.12 -3.72 -6.90
N LEU A 120 5.50 -2.55 -6.99
CA LEU A 120 5.44 -1.59 -5.90
C LEU A 120 4.63 -2.18 -4.74
N VAL A 121 5.27 -2.33 -3.59
CA VAL A 121 4.61 -2.76 -2.35
C VAL A 121 4.30 -1.57 -1.48
N VAL A 122 3.03 -1.47 -1.06
CA VAL A 122 2.56 -0.50 -0.08
C VAL A 122 1.96 -1.27 1.09
N SER A 123 2.50 -1.09 2.29
CA SER A 123 2.06 -1.76 3.51
C SER A 123 1.68 -0.74 4.58
N SER A 124 0.74 -1.08 5.45
CA SER A 124 0.55 -0.36 6.71
C SER A 124 1.84 -0.37 7.52
N GLU A 125 2.12 0.71 8.25
CA GLU A 125 3.30 0.84 9.11
C GLU A 125 2.94 0.52 10.56
N LYS A 126 3.74 -0.31 11.24
CA LYS A 126 3.53 -0.62 12.67
C LYS A 126 4.83 -0.68 13.44
N ASN A 127 4.77 -0.31 14.72
CA ASN A 127 5.82 -0.60 15.68
C ASN A 127 5.53 -1.96 16.32
N VAL A 128 6.43 -2.92 16.16
CA VAL A 128 6.25 -4.28 16.66
C VAL A 128 7.17 -4.52 17.85
N GLU A 129 6.56 -4.58 19.03
CA GLU A 129 7.26 -4.89 20.28
C GLU A 129 7.93 -6.28 20.23
N PRO A 130 9.00 -6.51 21.03
CA PRO A 130 9.62 -7.82 21.16
C PRO A 130 8.59 -8.91 21.51
N SER A 131 8.69 -10.05 20.83
CA SER A 131 7.80 -11.20 21.06
C SER A 131 6.31 -10.91 20.86
N LYS A 132 5.97 -9.95 19.99
CA LYS A 132 4.60 -9.65 19.58
C LYS A 132 4.44 -9.81 18.07
N GLY A 133 3.22 -10.17 17.67
CA GLY A 133 2.81 -10.25 16.28
C GLY A 133 1.72 -9.24 15.94
N TYR A 134 1.78 -8.65 14.74
CA TYR A 134 0.76 -7.74 14.22
C TYR A 134 0.37 -8.12 12.79
N GLY A 135 -0.90 -7.87 12.46
CA GLY A 135 -1.43 -8.01 11.11
C GLY A 135 -1.14 -6.77 10.28
N TYR A 136 -0.94 -6.96 8.98
CA TYR A 136 -0.65 -5.94 7.99
C TYR A 136 -1.58 -6.08 6.80
N ASN A 137 -2.05 -4.93 6.32
CA ASN A 137 -2.68 -4.83 5.01
C ASN A 137 -1.60 -4.43 4.01
N ILE A 138 -1.42 -5.26 3.00
CA ILE A 138 -0.37 -5.12 1.98
C ILE A 138 -1.04 -4.96 0.63
N ILE A 139 -0.58 -3.98 -0.14
CA ILE A 139 -1.05 -3.70 -1.49
C ILE A 139 0.15 -3.85 -2.40
N ILE A 140 0.08 -4.79 -3.33
CA ILE A 140 1.09 -4.96 -4.36
C ILE A 140 0.53 -4.42 -5.67
N LYS A 141 1.25 -3.47 -6.26
CA LYS A 141 0.91 -2.85 -7.55
C LYS A 141 1.95 -3.25 -8.57
N HIS A 142 1.51 -3.91 -9.62
CA HIS A 142 2.33 -4.13 -10.79
C HIS A 142 2.00 -3.05 -11.82
N ASP A 143 2.94 -2.16 -12.11
CA ASP A 143 2.79 -1.23 -13.23
C ASP A 143 3.32 -1.92 -14.49
N GLY A 144 2.64 -1.76 -15.63
CA GLY A 144 2.96 -2.46 -16.88
C GLY A 144 4.31 -2.08 -17.51
N ASP A 145 5.04 -1.15 -16.90
CA ASP A 145 6.38 -0.67 -17.29
C ASP A 145 7.51 -1.49 -16.64
N GLN A 146 7.16 -2.56 -15.92
CA GLN A 146 8.11 -3.45 -15.25
C GLN A 146 8.33 -4.74 -16.05
N ASP A 147 9.58 -5.21 -16.08
CA ASP A 147 10.01 -6.40 -16.85
C ASP A 147 9.48 -7.74 -16.30
N ILE A 148 8.62 -7.73 -15.27
CA ILE A 148 7.94 -8.94 -14.81
C ILE A 148 6.82 -9.29 -15.79
N SER A 149 6.98 -10.43 -16.45
CA SER A 149 5.93 -11.01 -17.28
C SER A 149 4.97 -11.87 -16.45
N THR A 150 3.88 -12.33 -17.05
CA THR A 150 3.03 -13.35 -16.43
C THR A 150 3.81 -14.64 -16.24
N GLY A 151 3.82 -15.20 -15.03
CA GLY A 151 4.66 -16.36 -14.72
C GLY A 151 4.67 -16.69 -13.23
N SER A 152 5.55 -17.62 -12.85
CA SER A 152 5.75 -18.01 -11.45
C SER A 152 7.17 -17.64 -11.02
N TYR A 153 7.26 -17.02 -9.85
CA TYR A 153 8.47 -16.44 -9.30
C TYR A 153 8.68 -16.91 -7.86
N VAL A 154 9.94 -16.97 -7.43
CA VAL A 154 10.30 -17.03 -6.01
C VAL A 154 10.80 -15.66 -5.62
N CYS A 155 10.11 -14.99 -4.71
CA CYS A 155 10.46 -13.65 -4.25
C CYS A 155 10.80 -13.67 -2.76
N GLU A 156 11.70 -12.80 -2.32
CA GLU A 156 11.95 -12.56 -0.91
C GLU A 156 11.04 -11.46 -0.39
N PHE A 157 10.07 -11.81 0.47
CA PHE A 157 9.34 -10.80 1.22
C PHE A 157 10.14 -10.42 2.45
N VAL A 158 10.29 -9.12 2.65
CA VAL A 158 11.03 -8.57 3.79
C VAL A 158 10.11 -7.70 4.63
N VAL A 159 10.32 -7.75 5.93
CA VAL A 159 9.84 -6.71 6.84
C VAL A 159 11.01 -5.82 7.17
N LYS A 160 10.90 -4.54 6.85
CA LYS A 160 11.98 -3.56 7.01
C LYS A 160 11.49 -2.30 7.70
N ASP A 161 12.42 -1.50 8.20
CA ASP A 161 12.13 -0.13 8.61
C ASP A 161 11.75 0.70 7.38
N ARG A 162 10.69 1.49 7.44
CA ARG A 162 10.29 2.39 6.35
C ARG A 162 11.34 3.46 6.06
N ASN A 163 12.06 3.92 7.08
CA ASN A 163 12.97 5.06 7.00
C ASN A 163 14.44 4.65 6.79
N SER A 164 14.73 3.35 6.79
CA SER A 164 16.08 2.82 6.58
C SER A 164 16.06 1.53 5.74
N PHE A 165 17.22 1.02 5.34
CA PHE A 165 17.31 -0.26 4.62
C PHE A 165 17.38 -1.47 5.57
N THR A 166 17.23 -1.25 6.88
CA THR A 166 17.32 -2.29 7.91
C THR A 166 16.20 -3.30 7.74
N VAL A 167 16.59 -4.54 7.43
CA VAL A 167 15.66 -5.68 7.37
C VAL A 167 15.56 -6.28 8.77
N TYR A 168 14.34 -6.42 9.25
CA TYR A 168 14.05 -7.09 10.52
C TYR A 168 13.94 -8.60 10.34
N GLU A 169 13.27 -9.02 9.27
CA GLU A 169 13.02 -10.42 8.94
C GLU A 169 12.73 -10.60 7.45
N SER A 170 13.00 -11.78 6.91
CA SER A 170 12.68 -12.11 5.52
C SER A 170 12.16 -13.54 5.34
N LYS A 171 11.40 -13.76 4.26
CA LYS A 171 10.85 -15.07 3.90
C LYS A 171 10.72 -15.18 2.39
N SER A 172 11.28 -16.24 1.82
CA SER A 172 11.05 -16.59 0.42
C SER A 172 9.65 -17.17 0.23
N VAL A 173 8.94 -16.68 -0.78
CA VAL A 173 7.58 -17.10 -1.10
C VAL A 173 7.38 -17.24 -2.60
N PHE A 174 6.48 -18.13 -2.98
CA PHE A 174 6.06 -18.26 -4.36
C PHE A 174 5.06 -17.17 -4.71
N VAL A 175 5.35 -16.47 -5.80
CA VAL A 175 4.53 -15.39 -6.35
C VAL A 175 4.12 -15.78 -7.75
N THR A 176 2.82 -15.71 -8.05
CA THR A 176 2.32 -15.95 -9.41
C THR A 176 1.78 -14.66 -9.99
N VAL A 177 2.27 -14.27 -11.16
CA VAL A 177 1.80 -13.09 -11.89
C VAL A 177 0.80 -13.55 -12.95
N THR A 178 -0.45 -13.12 -12.83
CA THR A 178 -1.55 -13.51 -13.72
C THR A 178 -1.95 -12.37 -14.64
N ALA A 179 -2.45 -12.68 -15.84
CA ALA A 179 -2.97 -11.69 -16.79
C ALA A 179 -4.22 -10.93 -16.27
#